data_AF-A0A7S3JB87-F1
#
_entry.id   AF-A0A7S3JB87-F1
#
_cell.length_a   1.000
_cell.length_b   1.000
_cell.length_c   1.000
_cell.angle_alpha   90.00
_cell.angle_beta   90.00
_cell.angle_gamma   90.00
#
_symmetry.space_group_name_H-M   'P 1'
#
loop_
_entity.id
_entity.type
_entity.pdbx_description
1 polymer ?
#
loop_
_entity_poly.entity_id
_entity_poly.type
_entity_poly.pdbx_seq_one_letter_code
_entity_poly.pdbx_strand_id
1 'polypeptide(L)'
;MILTSLLGFAASADIEIELDSNESRKMTTIKDRDDNLKRAYIYQDKENVTGKCAIYLKNNKSIDHQGIRVDLIGMIENFYDKTQNLQFLTLSRELEPPGTLSENSTYDFSFNNVEMQYESYCGICVRLRYFVLVTINRSYGKIKEEEEFVVFNPSEEPETNSKLRMEVGIEECLHIEFEYQSSKYTLKDVVTGNVFFNLVRIKIKQMEIAIVRKETVGAGQNSETHKETLGKYEVMDGAPVKGEKIPIRYYLSGVDLTPTYTNVNNRFSTKYFLSLILIDNEDRRYFKEQEIILWRDK
;
A
#
# COMPACT_ATOMS: atom_id res chain seq x y z
N MET A 1 28.50 -35.35 -37.46
CA MET A 1 27.03 -35.28 -37.59
C MET A 1 26.54 -34.31 -36.52
N ILE A 2 26.43 -33.03 -36.87
CA ILE A 2 26.04 -31.95 -35.97
C ILE A 2 24.51 -31.98 -35.90
N LEU A 3 23.94 -32.30 -34.74
CA LEU A 3 22.52 -32.06 -34.48
C LEU A 3 22.33 -30.53 -34.37
N THR A 4 22.05 -29.90 -35.50
CA THR A 4 21.40 -28.59 -35.52
C THR A 4 20.01 -28.77 -34.93
N SER A 5 19.88 -28.42 -33.65
CA SER A 5 18.63 -28.17 -32.96
C SER A 5 17.79 -27.21 -33.80
N LEU A 6 16.76 -27.74 -34.46
CA LEU A 6 15.74 -26.97 -35.15
C LEU A 6 14.74 -26.50 -34.07
N LEU A 7 15.15 -25.56 -33.22
CA LEU A 7 14.25 -24.79 -32.37
C LEU A 7 13.45 -23.83 -33.26
N GLY A 8 12.45 -24.37 -33.95
CA GLY A 8 11.42 -23.56 -34.57
C GLY A 8 10.73 -22.77 -33.46
N PHE A 9 10.94 -21.46 -33.40
CA PHE A 9 10.25 -20.58 -32.46
C PHE A 9 8.74 -20.84 -32.58
N ALA A 10 8.13 -21.32 -31.49
CA ALA A 10 6.70 -21.57 -31.41
C ALA A 10 5.94 -20.27 -31.73
N ALA A 11 4.76 -20.39 -32.34
CA ALA A 11 3.89 -19.23 -32.56
C ALA A 11 3.61 -18.55 -31.22
N SER A 12 3.70 -17.23 -31.19
CA SER A 12 3.60 -16.43 -29.97
C SER A 12 3.16 -15.02 -30.31
N ALA A 13 2.65 -14.30 -29.33
CA ALA A 13 2.19 -12.93 -29.47
C ALA A 13 2.68 -12.09 -28.29
N ASP A 14 2.78 -10.78 -28.51
CA ASP A 14 2.81 -9.79 -27.45
C ASP A 14 1.40 -9.25 -27.22
N ILE A 15 1.08 -8.95 -25.97
CA ILE A 15 -0.18 -8.34 -25.56
C ILE A 15 0.16 -6.95 -25.02
N GLU A 16 -0.59 -5.95 -25.43
CA GLU A 16 -0.52 -4.60 -24.88
C GLU A 16 -1.90 -4.22 -24.35
N ILE A 17 -1.96 -3.78 -23.09
CA ILE A 17 -3.19 -3.38 -22.42
C ILE A 17 -3.11 -1.88 -22.17
N GLU A 18 -4.05 -1.15 -22.76
CA GLU A 18 -4.18 0.29 -22.58
C GLU A 18 -5.48 0.58 -21.85
N LEU A 19 -5.39 1.12 -20.64
CA LEU A 19 -6.56 1.60 -19.90
C LEU A 19 -6.97 2.98 -20.44
N ASP A 20 -8.27 3.18 -20.63
CA ASP A 20 -8.77 4.47 -21.09
C ASP A 20 -8.42 5.57 -20.07
N SER A 21 -7.76 6.63 -20.54
CA SER A 21 -7.56 7.85 -19.79
C SER A 21 -8.49 8.94 -20.31
N ASN A 22 -9.37 9.46 -19.46
CA ASN A 22 -9.91 10.80 -19.70
C ASN A 22 -8.84 11.83 -19.32
N GLU A 23 -8.89 13.04 -19.90
CA GLU A 23 -7.87 14.09 -19.66
C GLU A 23 -7.71 14.45 -18.17
N SER A 24 -8.70 14.12 -17.33
CA SER A 24 -8.70 14.36 -15.89
C SER A 24 -8.20 13.19 -15.04
N ARG A 25 -7.92 12.00 -15.62
CA ARG A 25 -7.51 10.82 -14.84
C ARG A 25 -6.14 11.04 -14.24
N LYS A 26 -6.10 11.13 -12.91
CA LYS A 26 -4.86 11.30 -12.16
C LYS A 26 -4.03 10.02 -12.24
N MET A 27 -2.71 10.19 -12.20
CA MET A 27 -1.76 9.10 -12.03
C MET A 27 -0.99 9.28 -10.73
N THR A 28 -0.54 8.18 -10.16
CA THR A 28 0.43 8.17 -9.07
C THR A 28 1.61 7.29 -9.43
N THR A 29 2.70 7.43 -8.68
CA THR A 29 3.79 6.46 -8.69
C THR A 29 3.52 5.43 -7.60
N ILE A 30 3.64 4.15 -7.94
CA ILE A 30 3.58 3.03 -7.00
C ILE A 30 4.92 2.33 -6.94
N LYS A 31 5.22 1.76 -5.79
CA LYS A 31 6.29 0.78 -5.60
C LYS A 31 5.70 -0.61 -5.78
N ASP A 32 6.35 -1.43 -6.58
CA ASP A 32 6.08 -2.86 -6.59
C ASP A 32 6.79 -3.56 -5.42
N ARG A 33 6.73 -4.89 -5.39
CA ARG A 33 7.38 -5.70 -4.34
C ARG A 33 8.90 -5.56 -4.30
N ASP A 34 9.51 -5.26 -5.44
CA ASP A 34 10.96 -5.16 -5.61
C ASP A 34 11.43 -3.69 -5.55
N ASP A 35 10.60 -2.81 -4.99
CA ASP A 35 10.80 -1.36 -4.88
C ASP A 35 10.94 -0.63 -6.24
N ASN A 36 10.54 -1.25 -7.35
CA ASN A 36 10.53 -0.57 -8.63
C ASN A 36 9.37 0.42 -8.69
N LEU A 37 9.64 1.59 -9.25
CA LEU A 37 8.65 2.65 -9.41
C LEU A 37 7.92 2.48 -10.74
N LYS A 38 6.60 2.29 -10.69
CA LYS A 38 5.71 2.28 -11.87
C LYS A 38 4.70 3.42 -11.76
N ARG A 39 4.40 4.08 -12.88
CA ARG A 39 3.27 5.01 -12.95
C ARG A 39 1.99 4.23 -13.24
N ALA A 40 0.93 4.54 -12.51
CA ALA A 40 -0.36 3.87 -12.65
C ALA A 40 -1.50 4.89 -12.53
N TYR A 41 -2.61 4.63 -13.23
CA TYR A 41 -3.82 5.41 -13.11
C TYR A 41 -4.49 5.21 -11.76
N ILE A 42 -5.12 6.27 -11.25
CA ILE A 42 -5.91 6.24 -10.02
C ILE A 42 -7.39 6.09 -10.38
N TYR A 43 -8.04 5.14 -9.73
CA TYR A 43 -9.47 4.87 -9.76
C TYR A 43 -10.07 4.99 -8.35
N GLN A 44 -11.38 5.16 -8.28
CA GLN A 44 -12.16 5.13 -7.03
C GLN A 44 -13.23 4.03 -7.12
N ASP A 45 -13.76 3.62 -5.96
CA ASP A 45 -14.89 2.69 -5.89
C ASP A 45 -16.03 3.11 -6.83
N LYS A 46 -16.64 2.12 -7.48
CA LYS A 46 -17.75 2.26 -8.45
C LYS A 46 -17.37 2.92 -9.78
N GLU A 47 -16.11 3.24 -10.04
CA GLU A 47 -15.69 3.67 -11.38
C GLU A 47 -15.80 2.54 -12.43
N ASN A 48 -15.94 2.95 -13.69
CA ASN A 48 -15.81 2.04 -14.83
C ASN A 48 -14.31 1.84 -15.13
N VAL A 49 -13.94 0.58 -15.38
CA VAL A 49 -12.62 0.21 -15.86
C VAL A 49 -12.76 -0.25 -17.31
N THR A 50 -12.34 0.61 -18.23
CA THR A 50 -12.45 0.42 -19.67
C THR A 50 -11.09 0.58 -20.32
N GLY A 51 -10.93 0.00 -21.51
CA GLY A 51 -9.67 0.06 -22.22
C GLY A 51 -9.65 -0.85 -23.44
N LYS A 52 -8.45 -1.02 -23.98
CA LYS A 52 -8.17 -1.82 -25.16
C LYS A 52 -7.07 -2.82 -24.91
N CYS A 53 -7.18 -3.96 -25.57
CA CYS A 53 -6.17 -4.99 -25.64
C CYS A 53 -5.72 -5.13 -27.09
N ALA A 54 -4.47 -4.82 -27.39
CA ALA A 54 -3.86 -5.11 -28.69
C ALA A 54 -3.01 -6.39 -28.60
N ILE A 55 -3.13 -7.26 -29.60
CA ILE A 55 -2.38 -8.50 -29.72
C ILE A 55 -1.55 -8.43 -30.99
N TYR A 56 -0.23 -8.55 -30.84
CA TYR A 56 0.72 -8.49 -31.93
C TYR A 56 1.35 -9.87 -32.17
N LEU A 57 1.08 -10.47 -33.33
CA LEU A 57 1.61 -11.78 -33.69
C LEU A 57 3.11 -11.69 -34.01
N LYS A 58 3.91 -12.58 -33.41
CA LYS A 58 5.35 -12.65 -33.68
C LYS A 58 5.63 -13.42 -34.95
N ASN A 59 6.61 -12.95 -35.72
CA ASN A 59 7.12 -13.61 -36.92
C ASN A 59 6.05 -13.89 -37.98
N ASN A 60 4.95 -13.14 -38.00
CA ASN A 60 3.80 -13.34 -38.89
C ASN A 60 3.24 -14.78 -38.87
N LYS A 61 3.37 -15.49 -37.73
CA LYS A 61 2.80 -16.83 -37.56
C LYS A 61 1.43 -16.72 -36.93
N SER A 62 0.45 -17.42 -37.50
CA SER A 62 -0.86 -17.56 -36.90
C SER A 62 -0.81 -18.31 -35.57
N ILE A 63 -1.76 -18.02 -34.68
CA ILE A 63 -1.89 -18.66 -33.38
C ILE A 63 -3.27 -19.28 -33.25
N ASP A 64 -3.31 -20.60 -33.08
CA ASP A 64 -4.52 -21.29 -32.63
C ASP A 64 -4.70 -21.09 -31.12
N HIS A 65 -5.91 -20.69 -30.72
CA HIS A 65 -6.28 -20.43 -29.33
C HIS A 65 -7.64 -21.04 -28.98
N GLN A 66 -7.83 -21.32 -27.69
CA GLN A 66 -9.05 -21.84 -27.08
C GLN A 66 -9.87 -20.70 -26.44
N GLY A 67 -9.77 -19.51 -27.01
CA GLY A 67 -10.44 -18.30 -26.54
C GLY A 67 -9.49 -17.31 -25.85
N ILE A 68 -9.82 -16.03 -26.04
CA ILE A 68 -9.13 -14.87 -25.48
C ILE A 68 -10.08 -14.22 -24.51
N ARG A 69 -9.58 -13.89 -23.31
CA ARG A 69 -10.39 -13.25 -22.28
C ARG A 69 -9.62 -12.16 -21.58
N VAL A 70 -10.38 -11.25 -20.96
CA VAL A 70 -9.88 -10.23 -20.06
C VAL A 70 -10.56 -10.39 -18.70
N ASP A 71 -9.75 -10.37 -17.66
CA ASP A 71 -10.17 -10.47 -16.27
C ASP A 71 -9.78 -9.17 -15.54
N LEU A 72 -10.70 -8.55 -14.80
CA LEU A 72 -10.38 -7.53 -13.80
C LEU A 72 -10.29 -8.22 -12.44
N ILE A 73 -9.13 -8.11 -11.81
CA ILE A 73 -8.80 -8.83 -10.59
C ILE A 73 -8.42 -7.84 -9.48
N GLY A 74 -9.00 -8.03 -8.30
CA GLY A 74 -8.54 -7.45 -7.04
C GLY A 74 -7.98 -8.56 -6.15
N MET A 75 -6.73 -8.39 -5.70
CA MET A 75 -5.99 -9.45 -5.01
C MET A 75 -5.25 -8.92 -3.79
N ILE A 76 -5.31 -9.69 -2.70
CA ILE A 76 -4.45 -9.56 -1.52
C ILE A 76 -3.38 -10.65 -1.65
N GLU A 77 -2.12 -10.25 -1.70
CA GLU A 77 -0.93 -11.10 -1.79
C GLU A 77 -0.19 -11.06 -0.46
N ASN A 78 0.10 -12.22 0.13
CA ASN A 78 1.00 -12.35 1.26
C ASN A 78 2.40 -12.72 0.73
N PHE A 79 3.42 -11.95 1.14
CA PHE A 79 4.78 -12.11 0.65
C PHE A 79 5.51 -13.31 1.23
N TYR A 80 5.12 -13.78 2.42
CA TYR A 80 5.74 -14.91 3.11
C TYR A 80 5.01 -16.22 2.88
N ASP A 81 3.67 -16.18 2.75
CA ASP A 81 2.84 -17.37 2.54
C ASP A 81 1.85 -17.17 1.38
N LYS A 82 2.26 -17.60 0.18
CA LYS A 82 1.42 -17.53 -1.02
C LYS A 82 0.10 -18.29 -0.91
N THR A 83 -0.02 -19.24 0.02
CA THR A 83 -1.30 -19.97 0.22
C THR A 83 -2.36 -19.09 0.86
N GLN A 84 -1.96 -17.97 1.47
CA GLN A 84 -2.86 -16.96 2.04
C GLN A 84 -3.28 -15.89 1.05
N ASN A 85 -2.79 -15.94 -0.19
CA ASN A 85 -3.23 -15.04 -1.24
C ASN A 85 -4.75 -15.19 -1.47
N LEU A 86 -5.43 -14.07 -1.68
CA LEU A 86 -6.87 -14.03 -1.88
C LEU A 86 -7.21 -13.12 -3.05
N GLN A 87 -7.83 -13.68 -4.09
CA GLN A 87 -8.57 -12.90 -5.07
C GLN A 87 -9.96 -12.62 -4.49
N PHE A 88 -10.23 -11.36 -4.20
CA PHE A 88 -11.50 -10.92 -3.60
C PHE A 88 -12.44 -10.28 -4.62
N LEU A 89 -11.92 -9.92 -5.80
CA LEU A 89 -12.66 -9.40 -6.93
C LEU A 89 -12.16 -10.11 -8.20
N THR A 90 -13.10 -10.67 -8.96
CA THR A 90 -12.83 -11.23 -10.30
C THR A 90 -14.03 -10.95 -11.20
N LEU A 91 -13.83 -10.16 -12.23
CA LEU A 91 -14.82 -9.94 -13.31
C LEU A 91 -14.20 -10.39 -14.62
N SER A 92 -14.93 -11.17 -15.42
CA SER A 92 -14.41 -11.74 -16.66
C SER A 92 -15.24 -11.34 -17.88
N ARG A 93 -14.57 -11.08 -19.00
CA ARG A 93 -15.17 -10.91 -20.32
C ARG A 93 -14.41 -11.76 -21.34
N GLU A 94 -15.16 -12.45 -22.19
CA GLU A 94 -14.61 -13.12 -23.37
C GLU A 94 -14.42 -12.06 -24.46
N LEU A 95 -13.21 -11.98 -25.02
CA LEU A 95 -12.88 -11.06 -26.10
C LEU A 95 -13.00 -11.75 -27.46
N GLU A 96 -12.64 -13.03 -27.52
CA GLU A 96 -12.75 -13.83 -28.73
C GLU A 96 -12.96 -15.31 -28.40
N PRO A 97 -13.88 -16.02 -29.09
CA PRO A 97 -14.07 -17.45 -28.94
C PRO A 97 -12.85 -18.27 -29.43
N PRO A 98 -12.82 -19.59 -29.21
CA PRO A 98 -11.79 -20.47 -29.79
C PRO A 98 -11.68 -20.29 -31.31
N GLY A 99 -10.44 -20.15 -31.80
CA GLY A 99 -10.17 -19.81 -33.20
C GLY A 99 -8.69 -19.73 -33.54
N THR A 100 -8.40 -19.06 -34.65
CA THR A 100 -7.03 -18.84 -35.16
C THR A 100 -6.83 -17.36 -35.44
N LEU A 101 -5.94 -16.72 -34.68
CA LEU A 101 -5.47 -15.38 -35.00
C LEU A 101 -4.48 -15.45 -36.15
N SER A 102 -4.80 -14.79 -37.27
CA SER A 102 -3.95 -14.74 -38.46
C SER A 102 -3.29 -13.38 -38.68
N GLU A 103 -3.80 -12.34 -38.03
CA GLU A 103 -3.29 -10.97 -38.06
C GLU A 103 -3.28 -10.36 -36.66
N ASN A 104 -2.64 -9.20 -36.52
CA ASN A 104 -2.74 -8.42 -35.28
C ASN A 104 -4.19 -8.01 -35.05
N SER A 105 -4.63 -7.98 -33.80
CA SER A 105 -6.02 -7.72 -33.47
C SER A 105 -6.14 -6.84 -32.24
N THR A 106 -7.22 -6.08 -32.15
CA THR A 106 -7.50 -5.18 -31.02
C THR A 106 -8.92 -5.39 -30.55
N TYR A 107 -9.10 -5.50 -29.23
CA TYR A 107 -10.39 -5.70 -28.60
C TYR A 107 -10.62 -4.64 -27.54
N ASP A 108 -11.80 -4.03 -27.53
CA ASP A 108 -12.23 -3.15 -26.45
C ASP A 108 -12.79 -3.98 -25.29
N PHE A 109 -12.61 -3.50 -24.07
CA PHE A 109 -13.24 -4.08 -22.88
C PHE A 109 -13.85 -3.02 -21.97
N SER A 110 -14.88 -3.43 -21.23
CA SER A 110 -15.59 -2.55 -20.29
C SER A 110 -16.09 -3.33 -19.07
N PHE A 111 -15.66 -2.89 -17.90
CA PHE A 111 -16.21 -3.28 -16.61
C PHE A 111 -16.88 -2.05 -15.99
N ASN A 112 -18.20 -2.12 -15.82
CA ASN A 112 -18.99 -0.97 -15.37
C ASN A 112 -19.29 -1.07 -13.88
N ASN A 113 -19.26 0.07 -13.18
CA ASN A 113 -19.64 0.18 -11.77
C ASN A 113 -18.90 -0.84 -10.87
N VAL A 114 -17.57 -0.90 -10.97
CA VAL A 114 -16.75 -1.94 -10.34
C VAL A 114 -16.65 -1.70 -8.83
N GLU A 115 -16.89 -2.73 -8.02
CA GLU A 115 -16.77 -2.64 -6.56
C GLU A 115 -15.31 -2.75 -6.12
N MET A 116 -14.67 -1.61 -5.91
CA MET A 116 -13.26 -1.44 -5.53
C MET A 116 -13.19 -0.81 -4.14
N GLN A 117 -13.84 -1.47 -3.19
CA GLN A 117 -14.05 -1.01 -1.81
C GLN A 117 -12.76 -0.84 -0.98
N TYR A 118 -11.64 -1.46 -1.38
CA TYR A 118 -10.38 -1.38 -0.65
C TYR A 118 -9.35 -0.56 -1.43
N GLU A 119 -8.59 0.30 -0.75
CA GLU A 119 -7.49 1.00 -1.40
C GLU A 119 -6.34 0.04 -1.73
N SER A 120 -5.64 0.33 -2.82
CA SER A 120 -4.37 -0.33 -3.12
C SER A 120 -3.33 -0.04 -2.04
N TYR A 121 -2.59 -1.09 -1.68
CA TYR A 121 -1.65 -1.06 -0.57
C TYR A 121 -0.43 -1.92 -0.90
N CYS A 122 0.76 -1.43 -0.58
CA CYS A 122 2.00 -2.23 -0.62
C CYS A 122 2.73 -2.02 0.70
N GLY A 123 2.69 -3.05 1.54
CA GLY A 123 3.15 -3.01 2.91
C GLY A 123 4.42 -3.81 3.15
N ILE A 124 4.57 -4.32 4.37
CA ILE A 124 5.75 -5.07 4.81
C ILE A 124 5.65 -6.53 4.34
N CYS A 125 4.49 -7.15 4.56
CA CYS A 125 4.21 -8.55 4.29
C CYS A 125 2.95 -8.78 3.46
N VAL A 126 2.13 -7.76 3.23
CA VAL A 126 0.94 -7.83 2.38
C VAL A 126 0.91 -6.75 1.30
N ARG A 127 0.39 -7.12 0.12
CA ARG A 127 0.05 -6.20 -0.97
C ARG A 127 -1.41 -6.39 -1.35
N LEU A 128 -2.15 -5.29 -1.51
CA LEU A 128 -3.47 -5.27 -2.11
C LEU A 128 -3.37 -4.51 -3.42
N ARG A 129 -3.65 -5.18 -4.55
CA ARG A 129 -3.54 -4.59 -5.89
C ARG A 129 -4.73 -4.93 -6.77
N TYR A 130 -4.94 -4.08 -7.78
CA TYR A 130 -5.95 -4.25 -8.82
C TYR A 130 -5.31 -4.22 -10.19
N PHE A 131 -5.70 -5.13 -11.07
CA PHE A 131 -5.12 -5.19 -12.41
C PHE A 131 -6.09 -5.82 -13.40
N VAL A 132 -5.90 -5.45 -14.66
CA VAL A 132 -6.53 -6.11 -15.81
C VAL A 132 -5.56 -7.17 -16.32
N LEU A 133 -6.02 -8.41 -16.44
CA LEU A 133 -5.26 -9.55 -16.95
C LEU A 133 -5.89 -10.02 -18.26
N VAL A 134 -5.16 -9.94 -19.37
CA VAL A 134 -5.55 -10.58 -20.62
C VAL A 134 -4.90 -11.96 -20.69
N THR A 135 -5.68 -12.97 -21.07
CA THR A 135 -5.19 -14.34 -21.25
C THR A 135 -5.58 -14.88 -22.62
N ILE A 136 -4.59 -15.27 -23.41
CA ILE A 136 -4.76 -16.10 -24.61
C ILE A 136 -4.57 -17.56 -24.20
N ASN A 137 -5.64 -18.35 -24.19
CA ASN A 137 -5.56 -19.77 -23.86
C ASN A 137 -5.16 -20.55 -25.11
N ARG A 138 -4.13 -21.40 -25.05
CA ARG A 138 -3.71 -22.27 -26.17
C ARG A 138 -3.54 -23.69 -25.67
N SER A 139 -3.59 -24.66 -26.58
CA SER A 139 -3.42 -26.07 -26.24
C SER A 139 -2.06 -26.39 -25.61
N TYR A 140 -1.04 -25.58 -25.90
CA TYR A 140 0.34 -25.74 -25.43
C TYR A 140 0.77 -24.69 -24.40
N GLY A 141 -0.18 -23.97 -23.79
CA GLY A 141 0.09 -23.01 -22.71
C GLY A 141 -0.70 -21.72 -22.84
N LYS A 142 -0.46 -20.78 -21.93
CA LYS A 142 -1.14 -19.48 -21.90
C LYS A 142 -0.16 -18.36 -22.19
N ILE A 143 -0.61 -17.32 -22.90
CA ILE A 143 0.07 -16.02 -22.92
C ILE A 143 -0.75 -15.10 -22.03
N LYS A 144 -0.08 -14.37 -21.16
CA LYS A 144 -0.70 -13.49 -20.18
C LYS A 144 0.04 -12.17 -20.14
N GLU A 145 -0.71 -11.09 -19.99
CA GLU A 145 -0.18 -9.77 -19.70
C GLU A 145 -1.10 -9.08 -18.70
N GLU A 146 -0.51 -8.30 -17.80
CA GLU A 146 -1.23 -7.61 -16.73
C GLU A 146 -0.95 -6.12 -16.78
N GLU A 147 -1.99 -5.30 -16.67
CA GLU A 147 -1.85 -3.86 -16.44
C GLU A 147 -2.48 -3.46 -15.11
N GLU A 148 -1.63 -2.98 -14.21
CA GLU A 148 -1.99 -2.61 -12.84
C GLU A 148 -2.44 -1.15 -12.75
N PHE A 149 -3.49 -0.92 -11.98
CA PHE A 149 -3.97 0.41 -11.62
C PHE A 149 -4.15 0.51 -10.10
N VAL A 150 -4.32 1.74 -9.62
CA VAL A 150 -4.37 2.06 -8.20
C VAL A 150 -5.77 2.47 -7.82
N VAL A 151 -6.25 1.99 -6.68
CA VAL A 151 -7.51 2.41 -6.09
C VAL A 151 -7.22 3.30 -4.89
N PHE A 152 -7.66 4.55 -4.93
CA PHE A 152 -7.68 5.46 -3.79
C PHE A 152 -9.11 5.90 -3.53
N ASN A 153 -9.58 5.68 -2.32
CA ASN A 153 -10.94 5.97 -1.88
C ASN A 153 -10.86 7.02 -0.77
N PRO A 154 -10.95 8.32 -1.11
CA PRO A 154 -11.00 9.38 -0.13
C PRO A 154 -12.08 9.13 0.91
N SER A 155 -11.72 9.35 2.17
CA SER A 155 -12.64 9.24 3.30
C SER A 155 -13.15 10.61 3.68
N GLU A 156 -14.32 10.67 4.32
CA GLU A 156 -14.79 11.91 4.91
C GLU A 156 -13.97 12.26 6.15
N GLU A 157 -13.87 13.56 6.42
CA GLU A 157 -13.21 14.04 7.62
C GLU A 157 -13.91 13.45 8.86
N PRO A 158 -13.16 12.89 9.82
CA PRO A 158 -13.76 12.33 11.02
C PRO A 158 -14.53 13.39 11.82
N GLU A 159 -15.80 13.10 12.17
CA GLU A 159 -16.67 14.04 12.92
C GLU A 159 -16.06 14.53 14.25
N THR A 160 -15.22 13.69 14.86
CA THR A 160 -14.54 14.00 16.12
C THR A 160 -13.04 13.77 15.98
N ASN A 161 -12.26 14.72 16.47
CA ASN A 161 -10.81 14.61 16.55
C ASN A 161 -10.36 15.09 17.93
N SER A 162 -10.34 14.17 18.90
CA SER A 162 -9.96 14.50 20.27
C SER A 162 -8.45 14.68 20.37
N LYS A 163 -8.05 15.59 21.28
CA LYS A 163 -6.67 15.68 21.76
C LYS A 163 -6.21 14.34 22.30
N LEU A 164 -4.91 14.12 22.20
CA LEU A 164 -4.29 12.92 22.70
C LEU A 164 -3.29 13.30 23.79
N ARG A 165 -3.37 12.61 24.93
CA ARG A 165 -2.40 12.74 26.02
C ARG A 165 -1.66 11.42 26.22
N MET A 166 -0.34 11.49 26.23
CA MET A 166 0.55 10.36 26.51
C MET A 166 1.45 10.74 27.68
N GLU A 167 1.62 9.84 28.65
CA GLU A 167 2.44 10.08 29.84
C GLU A 167 3.48 8.97 30.00
N VAL A 168 4.70 9.39 30.35
CA VAL A 168 5.79 8.51 30.76
C VAL A 168 6.16 8.84 32.19
N GLY A 169 5.80 7.94 33.11
CA GLY A 169 6.06 8.05 34.53
C GLY A 169 6.96 6.91 35.01
N ILE A 170 8.07 7.26 35.65
CA ILE A 170 8.90 6.38 36.46
C ILE A 170 8.91 6.99 37.85
N GLU A 171 8.42 6.22 38.83
CA GLU A 171 8.25 6.66 40.21
C GLU A 171 9.50 7.35 40.74
N GLU A 172 9.32 8.55 41.31
CA GLU A 172 10.38 9.41 41.87
C GLU A 172 11.53 9.79 40.93
N CYS A 173 11.51 9.39 39.65
CA CYS A 173 12.63 9.55 38.73
C CYS A 173 12.29 10.42 37.52
N LEU A 174 11.13 10.19 36.89
CA LEU A 174 10.78 10.82 35.63
C LEU A 174 9.26 10.95 35.50
N HIS A 175 8.78 12.11 35.09
CA HIS A 175 7.39 12.31 34.72
C HIS A 175 7.35 13.32 33.57
N ILE A 176 7.04 12.82 32.37
CA ILE A 176 6.89 13.62 31.17
C ILE A 176 5.49 13.40 30.60
N GLU A 177 4.84 14.49 30.21
CA GLU A 177 3.54 14.49 29.54
C GLU A 177 3.68 15.01 28.11
N PHE A 178 3.01 14.35 27.17
CA PHE A 178 2.90 14.74 25.78
C PHE A 178 1.43 15.00 25.48
N GLU A 179 1.13 16.22 25.03
CA GLU A 179 -0.20 16.60 24.56
C GLU A 179 -0.12 16.84 23.05
N TYR A 180 -0.78 16.00 22.26
CA TYR A 180 -1.00 16.22 20.83
C TYR A 180 -2.36 16.85 20.61
N GLN A 181 -2.46 17.74 19.62
CA GLN A 181 -3.70 18.45 19.32
C GLN A 181 -4.79 17.54 18.77
N SER A 182 -4.41 16.46 18.10
CA SER A 182 -5.31 15.57 17.37
C SER A 182 -4.90 14.10 17.54
N SER A 183 -5.86 13.19 17.31
CA SER A 183 -5.66 11.74 17.26
C SER A 183 -5.82 11.18 15.85
N LYS A 184 -6.38 11.99 14.94
CA LYS A 184 -6.63 11.65 13.54
C LYS A 184 -5.99 12.70 12.64
N TYR A 185 -5.33 12.27 11.56
CA TYR A 185 -4.53 13.13 10.69
C TYR A 185 -4.70 12.71 9.22
N THR A 186 -4.72 13.68 8.31
CA THR A 186 -4.50 13.41 6.88
C THR A 186 -3.07 12.95 6.63
N LEU A 187 -2.79 12.35 5.48
CA LEU A 187 -1.44 11.93 5.10
C LEU A 187 -0.44 13.09 4.96
N LYS A 188 -0.92 14.33 4.82
CA LYS A 188 -0.11 15.53 4.63
C LYS A 188 -0.16 16.50 5.81
N ASP A 189 -0.84 16.13 6.88
CA ASP A 189 -0.99 16.95 8.08
C ASP A 189 0.34 17.16 8.82
N VAL A 190 0.25 17.95 9.89
CA VAL A 190 1.36 18.20 10.80
C VAL A 190 0.94 17.80 12.20
N VAL A 191 1.65 16.83 12.78
CA VAL A 191 1.48 16.46 14.17
C VAL A 191 2.04 17.58 15.03
N THR A 192 1.16 18.28 15.73
CA THR A 192 1.52 19.37 16.63
C THR A 192 1.17 19.01 18.06
N GLY A 193 2.01 19.48 18.99
CA GLY A 193 1.84 19.15 20.40
C GLY A 193 2.84 19.87 21.28
N ASN A 194 2.82 19.51 22.56
CA ASN A 194 3.76 20.00 23.56
C ASN A 194 4.23 18.86 24.44
N VAL A 195 5.52 18.91 24.80
CA VAL A 195 6.12 18.09 25.85
C VAL A 195 6.21 18.92 27.12
N PHE A 196 5.82 18.35 28.25
CA PHE A 196 5.90 18.95 29.57
C PHE A 196 6.76 18.10 30.50
N PHE A 197 7.81 18.69 31.06
CA PHE A 197 8.73 18.02 31.97
C PHE A 197 8.33 18.24 33.43
N ASN A 198 7.44 17.39 33.95
CA ASN A 198 6.88 17.54 35.30
C ASN A 198 7.88 17.10 36.41
N LEU A 199 8.68 16.06 36.14
CA LEU A 199 9.75 15.58 37.00
C LEU A 199 10.89 15.04 36.14
N VAL A 200 12.12 15.49 36.37
CA VAL A 200 13.32 15.01 35.67
C VAL A 200 14.43 14.86 36.70
N ARG A 201 14.62 13.63 37.23
CA ARG A 201 15.78 13.27 38.07
C ARG A 201 16.79 12.38 37.33
N ILE A 202 16.41 11.86 36.17
CA ILE A 202 17.31 11.13 35.26
C ILE A 202 17.85 12.12 34.23
N LYS A 203 19.15 12.05 33.93
CA LYS A 203 19.77 12.87 32.88
C LYS A 203 19.42 12.29 31.50
N ILE A 204 18.47 12.93 30.84
CA ILE A 204 18.09 12.62 29.46
C ILE A 204 19.19 13.14 28.53
N LYS A 205 19.54 12.33 27.54
CA LYS A 205 20.51 12.63 26.49
C LYS A 205 19.79 13.09 25.23
N GLN A 206 18.78 12.33 24.81
CA GLN A 206 18.08 12.55 23.54
C GLN A 206 16.61 12.18 23.67
N MET A 207 15.77 12.88 22.91
CA MET A 207 14.35 12.58 22.75
C MET A 207 13.94 12.62 21.27
N GLU A 208 13.27 11.56 20.81
CA GLU A 208 12.77 11.42 19.45
C GLU A 208 11.27 11.06 19.46
N ILE A 209 10.57 11.46 18.41
CA ILE A 209 9.24 10.94 18.07
C ILE A 209 9.36 10.22 16.74
N ALA A 210 8.99 8.95 16.73
CA ALA A 210 8.97 8.12 15.54
C ALA A 210 7.53 7.83 15.10
N ILE A 211 7.30 7.74 13.79
CA ILE A 211 6.07 7.14 13.25
C ILE A 211 6.36 5.66 13.00
N VAL A 212 5.59 4.81 13.66
CA VAL A 212 5.71 3.36 13.56
C VAL A 212 4.46 2.81 12.89
N ARG A 213 4.66 2.13 11.76
CA ARG A 213 3.66 1.32 11.09
C ARG A 213 3.66 -0.07 11.72
N LYS A 214 2.47 -0.57 12.06
CA LYS A 214 2.25 -1.96 12.46
C LYS A 214 1.30 -2.60 11.47
N GLU A 215 1.79 -3.62 10.79
CA GLU A 215 1.03 -4.41 9.83
C GLU A 215 0.76 -5.78 10.44
N THR A 216 -0.52 -6.10 10.62
CA THR A 216 -0.96 -7.38 11.16
C THR A 216 -1.64 -8.17 10.06
N VAL A 217 -1.17 -9.39 9.79
CA VAL A 217 -1.74 -10.31 8.79
C VAL A 217 -2.22 -11.57 9.49
N GLY A 218 -3.28 -12.18 8.95
CA GLY A 218 -3.89 -13.39 9.51
C GLY A 218 -4.99 -13.08 10.51
N ALA A 219 -5.56 -14.12 11.11
CA ALA A 219 -6.69 -14.01 12.02
C ALA A 219 -6.48 -14.87 13.28
N GLY A 220 -6.95 -14.37 14.41
CA GLY A 220 -6.92 -15.07 15.69
C GLY A 220 -5.49 -15.40 16.15
N GLN A 221 -5.28 -16.65 16.58
CA GLN A 221 -3.99 -17.12 17.13
C GLN A 221 -2.88 -17.20 16.07
N ASN A 222 -3.22 -17.23 14.79
CA ASN A 222 -2.26 -17.26 13.68
C ASN A 222 -1.98 -15.86 13.12
N SER A 223 -2.29 -14.81 13.88
CA SER A 223 -1.99 -13.44 13.45
C SER A 223 -0.52 -13.11 13.70
N GLU A 224 0.13 -12.54 12.69
CA GLU A 224 1.51 -12.08 12.75
C GLU A 224 1.53 -10.57 12.62
N THR A 225 2.32 -9.88 13.44
CA THR A 225 2.44 -8.42 13.39
C THR A 225 3.87 -8.02 13.10
N HIS A 226 4.06 -7.34 11.98
CA HIS A 226 5.31 -6.72 11.57
C HIS A 226 5.29 -5.24 11.93
N LYS A 227 6.46 -4.71 12.31
CA LYS A 227 6.62 -3.31 12.68
C LYS A 227 7.71 -2.67 11.83
N GLU A 228 7.50 -1.43 11.45
CA GLU A 228 8.46 -0.63 10.71
C GLU A 228 8.44 0.82 11.21
N THR A 229 9.62 1.42 11.39
CA THR A 229 9.75 2.84 11.68
C THR A 229 9.88 3.61 10.37
N LEU A 230 8.86 4.39 10.02
CA LEU A 230 8.80 5.10 8.73
C LEU A 230 9.55 6.43 8.75
N GLY A 231 9.65 7.06 9.91
CA GLY A 231 10.35 8.33 10.05
C GLY A 231 10.56 8.69 11.51
N LYS A 232 11.58 9.50 11.76
CA LYS A 232 11.94 10.00 13.09
C LYS A 232 12.05 11.52 13.06
N TYR A 233 11.58 12.14 14.13
CA TYR A 233 11.69 13.56 14.40
C TYR A 233 12.43 13.73 15.73
N GLU A 234 13.63 14.31 15.67
CA GLU A 234 14.41 14.65 16.86
C GLU A 234 13.76 15.87 17.54
N VAL A 235 13.28 15.66 18.77
CA VAL A 235 12.59 16.71 19.53
C VAL A 235 13.58 17.54 20.34
N MET A 236 14.59 16.88 20.91
CA MET A 236 15.57 17.51 21.79
C MET A 236 16.88 16.72 21.81
N ASP A 237 17.97 17.47 21.85
CA ASP A 237 19.30 17.03 22.30
C ASP A 237 19.66 17.81 23.58
N GLY A 238 19.91 17.11 24.68
CA GLY A 238 20.26 17.69 25.98
C GLY A 238 19.35 17.29 27.15
N ALA A 239 19.67 17.84 28.32
CA ALA A 239 19.01 17.52 29.58
C ALA A 239 17.96 18.59 29.96
N PRO A 240 16.65 18.30 29.83
CA PRO A 240 15.61 19.25 30.16
C PRO A 240 15.51 19.48 31.67
N VAL A 241 14.97 20.63 32.04
CA VAL A 241 14.70 20.95 33.44
C VAL A 241 13.23 20.82 33.79
N LYS A 242 12.93 20.62 35.08
CA LYS A 242 11.55 20.58 35.57
C LYS A 242 10.82 21.90 35.23
N GLY A 243 9.63 21.78 34.68
CA GLY A 243 8.76 22.89 34.28
C GLY A 243 8.99 23.36 32.84
N GLU A 244 9.98 22.80 32.13
CA GLU A 244 10.22 23.12 30.74
C GLU A 244 9.10 22.59 29.84
N LYS A 245 8.81 23.35 28.78
CA LYS A 245 7.79 23.04 27.78
C LYS A 245 8.40 23.15 26.39
N ILE A 246 8.30 22.09 25.60
CA ILE A 246 8.85 22.04 24.24
C ILE A 246 7.73 21.82 23.22
N PRO A 247 7.50 22.76 22.29
CA PRO A 247 6.54 22.58 21.22
C PRO A 247 7.08 21.58 20.17
N ILE A 248 6.21 20.73 19.66
CA ILE A 248 6.51 19.76 18.59
C ILE A 248 5.75 20.14 17.33
N ARG A 249 6.42 19.99 16.19
CA ARG A 249 5.81 20.12 14.87
C ARG A 249 6.43 19.11 13.90
N TYR A 250 5.79 17.96 13.74
CA TYR A 250 6.26 16.90 12.86
C TYR A 250 5.37 16.82 11.60
N TYR A 251 5.92 17.21 10.45
CA TYR A 251 5.25 17.20 9.14
C TYR A 251 5.14 15.78 8.57
N LEU A 252 3.92 15.33 8.28
CA LEU A 252 3.65 13.98 7.74
C LEU A 252 3.93 13.87 6.24
N SER A 253 3.86 14.98 5.49
CA SER A 253 4.02 15.01 4.03
C SER A 253 5.34 14.43 3.48
N GLY A 254 6.38 14.32 4.31
CA GLY A 254 7.68 13.74 3.93
C GLY A 254 7.84 12.26 4.30
N VAL A 255 6.81 11.64 4.87
CA VAL A 255 6.82 10.24 5.31
C VAL A 255 5.96 9.42 4.36
N ASP A 256 6.43 8.22 4.00
CA ASP A 256 5.72 7.31 3.09
C ASP A 256 4.54 6.64 3.84
N LEU A 257 3.43 7.37 3.94
CA LEU A 257 2.26 6.99 4.72
C LEU A 257 1.10 6.51 3.83
N THR A 258 0.35 5.57 4.36
CA THR A 258 -0.98 5.19 3.87
C THR A 258 -2.03 5.50 4.94
N PRO A 259 -3.33 5.54 4.59
CA PRO A 259 -4.38 5.50 5.58
C PRO A 259 -4.26 4.31 6.54
N THR A 260 -4.86 4.45 7.72
CA THR A 260 -5.08 3.35 8.64
C THR A 260 -6.13 2.42 8.05
N TYR A 261 -5.77 1.15 7.87
CA TYR A 261 -6.68 0.13 7.36
C TYR A 261 -7.00 -0.86 8.47
N THR A 262 -8.29 -1.03 8.77
CA THR A 262 -8.74 -1.94 9.82
C THR A 262 -9.46 -3.12 9.19
N ASN A 263 -8.98 -4.33 9.47
CA ASN A 263 -9.62 -5.59 9.11
C ASN A 263 -10.01 -5.71 7.62
N VAL A 264 -9.10 -5.34 6.72
CA VAL A 264 -9.31 -5.36 5.27
C VAL A 264 -9.61 -6.78 4.84
N ASN A 265 -10.85 -7.00 4.42
CA ASN A 265 -11.41 -8.29 4.02
C ASN A 265 -11.11 -9.44 5.01
N ASN A 266 -11.04 -9.15 6.32
CA ASN A 266 -10.62 -10.11 7.35
C ASN A 266 -9.23 -10.73 7.13
N ARG A 267 -8.32 -10.06 6.41
CA ARG A 267 -6.98 -10.56 6.07
C ARG A 267 -5.86 -9.81 6.75
N PHE A 268 -5.94 -8.49 6.79
CA PHE A 268 -4.88 -7.69 7.39
C PHE A 268 -5.39 -6.37 7.97
N SER A 269 -4.56 -5.75 8.80
CA SER A 269 -4.74 -4.38 9.29
C SER A 269 -3.41 -3.64 9.25
N THR A 270 -3.45 -2.35 8.94
CA THR A 270 -2.30 -1.45 9.00
C THR A 270 -2.65 -0.30 9.93
N LYS A 271 -1.92 -0.19 11.04
CA LYS A 271 -2.11 0.83 12.08
C LYS A 271 -0.85 1.65 12.25
N TYR A 272 -1.03 2.91 12.68
CA TYR A 272 0.05 3.87 12.86
C TYR A 272 0.15 4.31 14.30
N PHE A 273 1.37 4.46 14.79
CA PHE A 273 1.66 4.85 16.16
C PHE A 273 2.67 5.99 16.19
N LEU A 274 2.41 6.97 17.05
CA LEU A 274 3.45 7.87 17.52
C LEU A 274 4.20 7.17 18.64
N SER A 275 5.48 6.89 18.40
CA SER A 275 6.38 6.26 19.36
C SER A 275 7.34 7.31 19.91
N LEU A 276 7.14 7.67 21.16
CA LEU A 276 8.08 8.49 21.89
C LEU A 276 9.25 7.61 22.32
N ILE A 277 10.47 8.07 22.04
CA ILE A 277 11.72 7.41 22.40
C ILE A 277 12.56 8.39 23.23
N LEU A 278 12.89 7.98 24.44
CA LEU A 278 13.78 8.72 25.35
C LEU A 278 15.04 7.90 25.58
N ILE A 279 16.20 8.54 25.48
CA ILE A 279 17.50 7.94 25.75
C ILE A 279 18.17 8.75 26.85
N ASP A 280 18.64 8.07 27.90
CA ASP A 280 19.39 8.73 28.97
C ASP A 280 20.91 8.63 28.77
N ASN A 281 21.68 9.25 29.68
CA ASN A 281 23.14 9.23 29.62
C ASN A 281 23.77 7.85 29.89
N GLU A 282 23.00 6.87 30.38
CA GLU A 282 23.43 5.48 30.55
C GLU A 282 23.01 4.63 29.34
N ASP A 283 22.56 5.27 28.25
CA ASP A 283 22.02 4.65 27.03
C ASP A 283 20.80 3.73 27.28
N ARG A 284 20.10 3.90 28.41
CA ARG A 284 18.81 3.24 28.67
C ARG A 284 17.74 3.90 27.80
N ARG A 285 16.88 3.06 27.23
CA ARG A 285 15.81 3.49 26.32
C ARG A 285 14.44 3.30 26.96
N TYR A 286 13.65 4.37 26.95
CA TYR A 286 12.26 4.34 27.37
C TYR A 286 11.38 4.64 26.17
N PHE A 287 10.35 3.83 25.98
CA PHE A 287 9.45 3.95 24.84
C PHE A 287 7.99 3.96 25.30
N LYS A 288 7.19 4.82 24.66
CA LYS A 288 5.75 4.83 24.81
C LYS A 288 5.11 5.06 23.45
N GLU A 289 4.23 4.14 23.08
CA GLU A 289 3.51 4.20 21.81
C GLU A 289 2.06 4.59 22.05
N GLN A 290 1.52 5.35 21.11
CA GLN A 290 0.11 5.65 21.05
C GLN A 290 -0.39 5.59 19.61
N GLU A 291 -1.51 4.92 19.41
CA GLU A 291 -2.16 4.81 18.10
C GLU A 291 -2.70 6.16 17.63
N ILE A 292 -2.48 6.45 16.35
CA ILE A 292 -3.09 7.55 15.60
C ILE A 292 -3.82 6.97 14.38
N ILE A 293 -4.84 7.68 13.92
CA ILE A 293 -5.60 7.29 12.72
C ILE A 293 -5.16 8.18 11.56
N LEU A 294 -4.66 7.56 10.50
CA LEU A 294 -4.35 8.24 9.25
C LEU A 294 -5.51 8.05 8.28
N TRP A 295 -5.89 9.09 7.55
CA TRP A 295 -6.94 9.03 6.53
C TRP A 295 -6.55 9.84 5.29
N ARG A 296 -7.19 9.53 4.16
CA ARG A 296 -6.96 10.22 2.89
C ARG A 296 -8.08 11.22 2.65
N ASP A 297 -7.69 12.48 2.45
CA ASP A 297 -8.57 13.57 2.04
C ASP A 297 -8.92 13.47 0.54
N LYS A 298 -9.95 14.24 0.11
CA LYS A 298 -10.44 14.27 -1.27
C LYS A 298 -9.50 15.01 -2.23
#